data_AF-A0A7S1S5K8-F1
#
_entry.id   AF-A0A7S1S5K8-F1
#
_cell.length_a   1.000
_cell.length_b   1.000
_cell.length_c   1.000
_cell.angle_alpha   90.00
_cell.angle_beta   90.00
_cell.angle_gamma   90.00
#
_symmetry.space_group_name_H-M   'P 1'
#
loop_
_entity.id
_entity.type
_entity.pdbx_description
1 polymer ?
#
loop_
_entity_poly.entity_id
_entity_poly.type
_entity_poly.pdbx_seq_one_letter_code
_entity_poly.pdbx_strand_id
1 'polypeptide(L)'
;AIFLCCYLYKNVVLVVSDVVWSIQDTFRGRIAYPEYLSMGFNVLFTSWHILFVLGFDKGVPDQVANQHPELYFEGPRRLLFNPKVFTTWLLYAVWHGVIVWLVPNLAFGGTTYTLTPSIFWRASCTSFLSTCFVVNIKLLLCCHRPFAMTALGPTVASWFLTLFCLFMLGEVSAGYTIEGNEKMKGIPMDMFKSWEVYACLAGGIALALLPDVLEKAARWFFYPSPMDKIISRIGDEREKRK
;
A
#
# COMPACT_ATOMS: atom_id res chain seq x y z
N ALA A 1 14.98 -1.25 -9.99
CA ALA A 1 14.13 -2.47 -10.06
C ALA A 1 12.91 -2.37 -9.16
N ILE A 2 13.11 -2.28 -7.84
CA ILE A 2 12.03 -2.23 -6.83
C ILE A 2 11.06 -1.07 -7.09
N PHE A 3 11.58 0.13 -7.42
CA PHE A 3 10.75 1.28 -7.79
C PHE A 3 9.73 0.98 -8.89
N LEU A 4 10.17 0.38 -10.00
CA LEU A 4 9.29 0.02 -11.11
C LEU A 4 8.22 -1.00 -10.69
N CYS A 5 8.63 -2.02 -9.93
CA CYS A 5 7.72 -3.06 -9.45
C CYS A 5 6.66 -2.48 -8.49
N CYS A 6 7.08 -1.67 -7.51
CA CYS A 6 6.17 -1.00 -6.58
C CYS A 6 5.22 -0.04 -7.28
N TYR A 7 5.72 0.74 -8.25
CA TYR A 7 4.91 1.71 -8.98
C TYR A 7 3.82 1.05 -9.83
N LEU A 8 4.14 -0.08 -10.49
CA LEU A 8 3.15 -0.86 -11.24
C LEU A 8 2.20 -1.60 -10.31
N TYR A 9 2.72 -2.23 -9.26
CA TYR A 9 1.96 -2.92 -8.23
C TYR A 9 0.84 -2.04 -7.66
N LYS A 10 1.14 -0.81 -7.23
CA LYS A 10 0.14 0.06 -6.59
C LYS A 10 -1.03 0.43 -7.52
N ASN A 11 -0.78 0.59 -8.81
CA ASN A 11 -1.81 0.88 -9.80
C ASN A 11 -2.67 -0.35 -10.05
N VAL A 12 -2.04 -1.53 -10.14
CA VAL A 12 -2.76 -2.79 -10.33
C VAL A 12 -3.65 -3.10 -9.12
N VAL A 13 -3.20 -2.83 -7.88
CA VAL A 13 -4.05 -2.99 -6.69
C VAL A 13 -5.34 -2.18 -6.84
N LEU A 14 -5.25 -0.89 -7.21
CA LEU A 14 -6.42 -0.03 -7.36
C LEU A 14 -7.34 -0.53 -8.50
N VAL A 15 -6.77 -0.83 -9.66
CA VAL A 15 -7.54 -1.31 -10.83
C VAL A 15 -8.22 -2.65 -10.54
N VAL A 16 -7.56 -3.57 -9.83
CA VAL A 16 -8.16 -4.84 -9.46
C VAL A 16 -9.36 -4.62 -8.54
N SER A 17 -9.26 -3.72 -7.55
CA SER A 17 -10.41 -3.36 -6.71
C SER A 17 -11.59 -2.85 -7.52
N ASP A 18 -11.35 -1.95 -8.48
CA ASP A 18 -12.39 -1.44 -9.40
C ASP A 18 -13.00 -2.56 -10.26
N VAL A 19 -12.19 -3.53 -10.69
CA VAL A 19 -12.66 -4.71 -11.43
C VAL A 19 -13.51 -5.62 -10.55
N VAL A 20 -13.14 -5.85 -9.29
CA VAL A 20 -13.96 -6.64 -8.36
C VAL A 20 -15.33 -5.99 -8.16
N TRP A 21 -15.37 -4.67 -7.98
CA TRP A 21 -16.63 -3.93 -7.94
C TRP A 21 -17.42 -4.07 -9.24
N SER A 22 -16.77 -3.90 -10.38
CA SER A 22 -17.41 -4.01 -11.69
C SER A 22 -18.08 -5.38 -11.88
N ILE A 23 -17.46 -6.46 -11.37
CA ILE A 23 -18.05 -7.80 -11.36
C ILE A 23 -19.29 -7.85 -10.44
N GLN A 24 -19.23 -7.27 -9.24
CA GLN A 24 -20.36 -7.22 -8.30
C GLN A 24 -21.56 -6.43 -8.84
N ASP A 25 -21.30 -5.31 -9.52
CA ASP A 25 -22.33 -4.47 -10.14
C ASP A 25 -22.78 -5.00 -11.52
N THR A 26 -22.35 -6.20 -11.93
CA THR A 26 -22.71 -6.81 -13.22
C THR A 26 -22.34 -5.92 -14.41
N PHE A 27 -21.16 -5.30 -14.37
CA PHE A 27 -20.58 -4.46 -15.41
C PHE A 27 -21.45 -3.29 -15.89
N ARG A 28 -22.25 -2.68 -15.01
CA ARG A 28 -23.09 -1.51 -15.36
C ARG A 28 -22.31 -0.19 -15.47
N GLY A 29 -21.00 -0.21 -15.21
CA GLY A 29 -20.12 0.95 -15.40
C GLY A 29 -20.19 2.00 -14.28
N ARG A 30 -20.61 1.60 -13.07
CA ARG A 30 -20.62 2.49 -11.91
C ARG A 30 -19.27 2.52 -11.23
N ILE A 31 -18.91 3.69 -10.68
CA ILE A 31 -17.63 3.88 -9.99
C ILE A 31 -17.58 3.15 -8.64
N ALA A 32 -16.43 2.57 -8.32
CA ALA A 32 -16.19 1.91 -7.04
C ALA A 32 -15.78 2.91 -5.96
N TYR A 33 -14.86 3.82 -6.30
CA TYR A 33 -14.31 4.84 -5.41
C TYR A 33 -14.80 6.25 -5.77
N PRO A 34 -14.88 7.17 -4.80
CA PRO A 34 -15.10 8.59 -5.09
C PRO A 34 -14.06 9.14 -6.06
N GLU A 35 -14.49 9.95 -7.03
CA GLU A 35 -13.69 10.36 -8.19
C GLU A 35 -12.44 11.13 -7.77
N TYR A 36 -12.57 12.06 -6.81
CA TYR A 36 -11.46 12.88 -6.33
C TYR A 36 -10.43 12.08 -5.55
N LEU A 37 -10.86 11.06 -4.81
CA LEU A 37 -9.94 10.15 -4.12
C LEU A 37 -9.17 9.29 -5.14
N SER A 38 -9.87 8.73 -6.12
CA SER A 38 -9.24 7.95 -7.19
C SER A 38 -8.26 8.79 -8.01
N MET A 39 -8.62 10.03 -8.37
CA MET A 39 -7.75 10.97 -9.06
C MET A 39 -6.49 11.32 -8.23
N GLY A 40 -6.67 11.55 -6.92
CA GLY A 40 -5.60 11.86 -5.98
C GLY A 40 -4.69 10.66 -5.64
N PHE A 41 -5.15 9.43 -5.87
CA PHE A 41 -4.42 8.20 -5.52
C PHE A 41 -3.00 8.19 -6.05
N ASN A 42 -2.84 8.48 -7.33
CA ASN A 42 -1.53 8.40 -7.95
C ASN A 42 -0.61 9.52 -7.49
N VAL A 43 -1.01 10.78 -7.51
CA VAL A 43 -0.09 11.89 -7.24
C VAL A 43 0.04 12.14 -5.73
N LEU A 44 -1.07 12.35 -5.04
CA LEU A 44 -1.11 12.85 -3.67
C LEU A 44 -0.92 11.75 -2.65
N PHE A 45 -1.54 10.59 -2.81
CA PHE A 45 -1.51 9.57 -1.76
C PHE A 45 -0.34 8.61 -1.93
N THR A 46 0.04 8.27 -3.17
CA THR A 46 0.99 7.16 -3.41
C THR A 46 2.32 7.49 -4.11
N SER A 47 2.38 8.30 -5.17
CA SER A 47 3.63 8.36 -5.96
C SER A 47 4.76 9.12 -5.26
N TRP A 48 4.47 10.26 -4.64
CA TRP A 48 5.51 11.07 -4.00
C TRP A 48 6.18 10.30 -2.85
N HIS A 49 5.42 9.61 -2.00
CA HIS A 49 6.01 8.82 -0.91
C HIS A 49 6.89 7.68 -1.45
N ILE A 50 6.47 6.98 -2.52
CA ILE A 50 7.29 5.92 -3.14
C ILE A 50 8.61 6.50 -3.63
N LEU A 51 8.58 7.67 -4.27
CA LEU A 51 9.76 8.37 -4.77
C LEU A 51 10.72 8.74 -3.64
N PHE A 52 10.22 9.34 -2.55
CA PHE A 52 11.05 9.73 -1.41
C PHE A 52 11.64 8.51 -0.70
N VAL A 53 10.80 7.53 -0.34
CA VAL A 53 11.24 6.35 0.41
C VAL A 53 12.28 5.56 -0.40
N LEU A 54 12.01 5.26 -1.68
CA LEU A 54 12.95 4.48 -2.49
C LEU A 54 14.14 5.29 -3.00
N GLY A 55 13.99 6.60 -3.17
CA GLY A 55 15.10 7.49 -3.53
C GLY A 55 16.16 7.58 -2.45
N PHE A 56 15.76 7.50 -1.18
CA PHE A 56 16.65 7.52 -0.02
C PHE A 56 16.90 6.14 0.61
N ASP A 57 16.34 5.05 0.05
CA ASP A 57 16.59 3.68 0.54
C ASP A 57 17.99 3.21 0.12
N LYS A 58 18.94 3.33 1.05
CA LYS A 58 20.29 2.77 0.91
C LYS A 58 20.38 1.46 1.66
N GLY A 59 20.57 0.34 0.97
CA GLY A 59 20.71 -0.98 1.60
C GLY A 59 21.89 -1.07 2.58
N VAL A 60 23.11 -0.86 2.07
CA VAL A 60 24.36 -0.84 2.85
C VAL A 60 25.05 0.53 2.75
N PRO A 61 25.85 0.95 3.76
CA PRO A 61 26.67 2.15 3.64
C PRO A 61 27.72 2.01 2.53
N ASP A 62 28.08 3.11 1.89
CA ASP A 62 28.97 3.14 0.72
C ASP A 62 30.35 2.50 1.02
N GLN A 63 30.86 2.65 2.25
CA GLN A 63 32.11 2.01 2.70
C GLN A 63 32.03 0.48 2.67
N VAL A 64 30.90 -0.09 3.12
CA VAL A 64 30.68 -1.55 3.15
C VAL A 64 30.45 -2.07 1.74
N ALA A 65 29.72 -1.33 0.91
CA ALA A 65 29.50 -1.68 -0.49
C ALA A 65 30.83 -1.83 -1.25
N ASN A 66 31.79 -0.94 -0.99
CA ASN A 66 33.12 -0.97 -1.61
C ASN A 66 34.00 -2.12 -1.11
N GLN A 67 33.79 -2.60 0.12
CA GLN A 67 34.52 -3.74 0.69
C GLN A 67 34.01 -5.09 0.17
N HIS A 68 32.75 -5.13 -0.29
CA HIS A 68 32.07 -6.35 -0.74
C HIS A 68 31.62 -6.24 -2.21
N PRO A 69 32.55 -6.34 -3.18
CA PRO A 69 32.22 -6.26 -4.61
C PRO A 69 31.25 -7.35 -5.05
N GLU A 70 31.10 -8.44 -4.29
CA GLU A 70 30.15 -9.50 -4.56
C GLU A 70 28.69 -9.03 -4.62
N LEU A 71 28.33 -7.95 -3.91
CA LEU A 71 26.98 -7.35 -3.94
C LEU A 71 26.63 -6.81 -5.32
N TYR A 72 27.63 -6.43 -6.13
CA TYR A 72 27.40 -5.89 -7.46
C TYR A 72 26.93 -6.96 -8.46
N PHE A 73 27.31 -8.23 -8.28
CA PHE A 73 27.01 -9.28 -9.25
C PHE A 73 25.52 -9.62 -9.38
N GLU A 74 24.68 -9.19 -8.44
CA GLU A 74 23.21 -9.35 -8.54
C GLU A 74 22.61 -8.57 -9.72
N GLY A 75 23.22 -7.43 -10.10
CA GLY A 75 22.79 -6.59 -11.21
C GLY A 75 22.96 -7.26 -12.57
N PRO A 76 24.20 -7.60 -13.00
CA PRO A 76 24.45 -8.30 -14.26
C PRO A 76 23.68 -9.62 -14.40
N ARG A 77 23.46 -10.33 -13.28
CA ARG A 77 22.67 -11.58 -13.24
C ARG A 77 21.16 -11.36 -13.29
N ARG A 78 20.68 -10.10 -13.29
CA ARG A 78 19.26 -9.72 -13.35
C ARG A 78 18.40 -10.38 -12.26
N LEU A 79 18.98 -10.59 -11.07
CA LEU A 79 18.28 -11.26 -9.97
C LEU A 79 17.17 -10.37 -9.40
N LEU A 80 17.40 -9.06 -9.34
CA LEU A 80 16.46 -8.08 -8.78
C LEU A 80 15.30 -7.72 -9.71
N PHE A 81 15.47 -7.87 -11.03
CA PHE A 81 14.43 -7.59 -12.02
C PHE A 81 14.47 -8.63 -13.13
N ASN A 82 13.56 -9.58 -13.03
CA ASN A 82 13.32 -10.59 -14.04
C ASN A 82 11.79 -10.80 -14.21
N PRO A 83 11.35 -11.42 -15.31
CA PRO A 83 9.93 -11.63 -15.57
C PRO A 83 9.22 -12.39 -14.45
N LYS A 84 9.88 -13.36 -13.81
CA LYS A 84 9.29 -14.14 -12.71
C LYS A 84 8.98 -13.25 -11.51
N VAL A 85 9.95 -12.46 -11.05
CA VAL A 85 9.78 -11.49 -9.97
C VAL A 85 8.67 -10.52 -10.32
N PHE A 86 8.69 -9.96 -11.54
CA PHE A 86 7.66 -9.03 -11.99
C PHE A 86 6.25 -9.64 -11.96
N THR A 87 6.06 -10.86 -12.47
CA THR A 87 4.78 -11.57 -12.40
C THR A 87 4.35 -11.84 -10.96
N THR A 88 5.29 -12.22 -10.07
CA THR A 88 4.99 -12.38 -8.64
C THR A 88 4.46 -11.08 -8.02
N TRP A 89 5.05 -9.93 -8.32
CA TRP A 89 4.54 -8.63 -7.88
C TRP A 89 3.12 -8.35 -8.38
N LEU A 90 2.80 -8.72 -9.62
CA LEU A 90 1.45 -8.59 -10.16
C LEU A 90 0.45 -9.51 -9.44
N LEU A 91 0.84 -10.75 -9.14
CA LEU A 91 -0.01 -11.68 -8.38
C LEU A 91 -0.31 -11.16 -6.98
N TYR A 92 0.69 -10.61 -6.29
CA TYR A 92 0.48 -9.92 -5.01
C TYR A 92 -0.45 -8.71 -5.16
N ALA A 93 -0.31 -7.93 -6.23
CA ALA A 93 -1.22 -6.80 -6.48
C ALA A 93 -2.67 -7.25 -6.65
N VAL A 94 -2.90 -8.36 -7.37
CA VAL A 94 -4.23 -8.95 -7.54
C VAL A 94 -4.79 -9.41 -6.20
N TRP A 95 -4.00 -10.15 -5.41
CA TRP A 95 -4.41 -10.59 -4.08
C TRP A 95 -4.80 -9.41 -3.18
N HIS A 96 -3.95 -8.39 -3.09
CA HIS A 96 -4.20 -7.23 -2.24
C HIS A 96 -5.41 -6.42 -2.70
N GLY A 97 -5.58 -6.17 -4.01
CA GLY A 97 -6.74 -5.46 -4.54
C GLY A 97 -8.05 -6.18 -4.22
N VAL A 98 -8.08 -7.50 -4.39
CA VAL A 98 -9.25 -8.33 -4.06
C VAL A 98 -9.60 -8.23 -2.57
N ILE A 99 -8.63 -8.46 -1.68
CA ILE A 99 -8.87 -8.47 -0.23
C ILE A 99 -9.29 -7.08 0.28
N VAL A 100 -8.61 -6.04 -0.17
CA VAL A 100 -8.88 -4.67 0.27
C VAL A 100 -10.25 -4.16 -0.17
N TRP A 101 -10.77 -4.64 -1.30
CA TRP A 101 -12.15 -4.36 -1.69
C TRP A 101 -13.16 -5.23 -0.95
N LEU A 102 -12.95 -6.55 -0.90
CA LEU A 102 -13.93 -7.48 -0.35
C LEU A 102 -14.13 -7.34 1.16
N VAL A 103 -13.06 -7.12 1.94
CA VAL A 103 -13.16 -7.10 3.41
C VAL A 103 -14.14 -6.02 3.91
N PRO A 104 -13.99 -4.74 3.54
CA PRO A 104 -14.96 -3.71 3.92
C PRO A 104 -16.36 -3.97 3.35
N ASN A 105 -16.46 -4.37 2.08
CA ASN A 105 -17.77 -4.61 1.45
C ASN A 105 -18.56 -5.72 2.14
N LEU A 106 -17.90 -6.81 2.55
CA LEU A 106 -18.52 -7.91 3.29
C LEU A 106 -18.87 -7.52 4.72
N ALA A 107 -18.03 -6.72 5.38
CA ALA A 107 -18.28 -6.29 6.76
C ALA A 107 -19.49 -5.34 6.87
N PHE A 108 -19.61 -4.38 5.94
CA PHE A 108 -20.71 -3.41 5.96
C PHE A 108 -21.97 -3.88 5.23
N GLY A 109 -21.87 -4.93 4.39
CA GLY A 109 -22.98 -5.38 3.53
C GLY A 109 -23.40 -4.34 2.47
N GLY A 110 -22.54 -3.36 2.18
CA GLY A 110 -22.84 -2.20 1.35
C GLY A 110 -22.74 -2.49 -0.14
N THR A 111 -23.56 -3.39 -0.71
CA THR A 111 -23.57 -3.69 -2.16
C THR A 111 -24.58 -2.86 -2.94
N THR A 112 -25.48 -2.15 -2.24
CA THR A 112 -26.52 -1.33 -2.89
C THR A 112 -25.96 0.05 -3.25
N TYR A 113 -25.74 0.27 -4.54
CA TYR A 113 -25.26 1.55 -5.05
C TYR A 113 -26.32 2.64 -4.96
N THR A 114 -25.96 3.78 -4.37
CA THR A 114 -26.80 4.99 -4.28
C THR A 114 -25.98 6.22 -4.67
N LEU A 115 -26.64 7.28 -5.13
CA LEU A 115 -25.95 8.57 -5.40
C LEU A 115 -25.85 9.45 -4.15
N THR A 116 -26.59 9.12 -3.10
CA THR A 116 -26.53 9.80 -1.80
C THR A 116 -25.57 9.09 -0.85
N PRO A 117 -25.09 9.78 0.21
CA PRO A 117 -24.33 9.16 1.28
C PRO A 117 -25.02 7.90 1.80
N SER A 118 -24.30 6.78 1.82
CA SER A 118 -24.85 5.48 2.18
C SER A 118 -23.76 4.54 2.68
N ILE A 119 -24.20 3.36 3.11
CA ILE A 119 -23.34 2.27 3.57
C ILE A 119 -22.35 1.84 2.47
N PHE A 120 -22.74 1.90 1.19
CA PHE A 120 -21.84 1.63 0.05
C PHE A 120 -20.65 2.60 0.04
N TRP A 121 -20.91 3.90 0.11
CA TRP A 121 -19.84 4.91 0.08
C TRP A 121 -18.95 4.86 1.32
N ARG A 122 -19.50 4.48 2.47
CA ARG A 122 -18.73 4.20 3.67
C ARG A 122 -17.78 3.00 3.48
N ALA A 123 -18.28 1.90 2.91
CA ALA A 123 -17.47 0.72 2.62
C ALA A 123 -16.38 1.04 1.58
N SER A 124 -16.74 1.80 0.54
CA SER A 124 -15.82 2.26 -0.49
C SER A 124 -14.70 3.16 0.07
N CYS A 125 -15.04 4.16 0.90
CA CYS A 125 -14.03 5.02 1.54
C CYS A 125 -13.12 4.22 2.48
N THR A 126 -13.69 3.26 3.21
CA THR A 126 -12.90 2.36 4.08
C THR A 126 -11.96 1.49 3.26
N SER A 127 -12.43 0.93 2.13
CA SER A 127 -11.60 0.17 1.18
C SER A 127 -10.49 1.04 0.60
N PHE A 128 -10.78 2.27 0.21
CA PHE A 128 -9.78 3.19 -0.31
C PHE A 128 -8.67 3.48 0.72
N LEU A 129 -9.07 3.75 1.97
CA LEU A 129 -8.12 3.97 3.07
C LEU A 129 -7.25 2.72 3.31
N SER A 130 -7.86 1.54 3.31
CA SER A 130 -7.15 0.26 3.36
C SER A 130 -6.18 0.10 2.20
N THR A 131 -6.53 0.48 0.97
CA THR A 131 -5.63 0.42 -0.20
C THR A 131 -4.40 1.26 0.02
N CYS A 132 -4.59 2.53 0.43
CA CYS A 132 -3.48 3.44 0.73
C CYS A 132 -2.57 2.89 1.83
N PHE A 133 -3.13 2.29 2.89
CA PHE A 133 -2.34 1.71 3.97
C PHE A 133 -1.60 0.43 3.54
N VAL A 134 -2.25 -0.49 2.83
CA VAL A 134 -1.60 -1.72 2.32
C VAL A 134 -0.44 -1.36 1.39
N VAL A 135 -0.62 -0.43 0.46
CA VAL A 135 0.47 0.00 -0.44
C VAL A 135 1.63 0.63 0.32
N ASN A 136 1.34 1.50 1.29
CA ASN A 136 2.35 2.15 2.13
C ASN A 136 3.12 1.16 3.01
N ILE A 137 2.43 0.22 3.66
CA ILE A 137 3.07 -0.77 4.52
C ILE A 137 3.85 -1.78 3.68
N LYS A 138 3.31 -2.22 2.54
CA LYS A 138 4.03 -3.08 1.59
C LYS A 138 5.34 -2.43 1.13
N LEU A 139 5.32 -1.12 0.88
CA LEU A 139 6.53 -0.37 0.56
C LEU A 139 7.55 -0.44 1.71
N LEU A 140 7.14 -0.15 2.95
CA LEU A 140 8.01 -0.26 4.12
C LEU A 140 8.57 -1.67 4.30
N LEU A 141 7.77 -2.72 4.06
CA LEU A 141 8.23 -4.10 4.12
C LEU A 141 9.31 -4.42 3.07
N CYS A 142 9.32 -3.71 1.94
CA CYS A 142 10.32 -3.89 0.90
C CYS A 142 11.57 -3.03 1.09
N CYS A 143 11.55 -2.04 1.98
CA CYS A 143 12.72 -1.23 2.30
C CYS A 143 13.75 -2.02 3.11
N HIS A 144 15.02 -1.70 2.89
CA HIS A 144 16.12 -2.32 3.64
C HIS A 144 16.19 -1.77 5.07
N ARG A 145 15.90 -0.47 5.25
CA ARG A 145 15.83 0.19 6.58
C ARG A 145 14.45 0.76 6.85
N PRO A 146 13.45 -0.08 7.20
CA PRO A 146 12.06 0.36 7.38
C PRO A 146 11.88 1.38 8.52
N PHE A 147 12.72 1.31 9.56
CA PHE A 147 12.64 2.18 10.73
C PHE A 147 13.47 3.48 10.61
N ALA A 148 14.14 3.70 9.48
CA ALA A 148 14.84 4.96 9.26
C ALA A 148 13.84 6.10 9.11
N MET A 149 14.19 7.31 9.60
CA MET A 149 13.36 8.51 9.43
C MET A 149 13.11 8.86 7.95
N THR A 150 14.02 8.47 7.07
CA THR A 150 13.86 8.62 5.61
C THR A 150 12.75 7.75 5.02
N ALA A 151 12.39 6.65 5.68
CA ALA A 151 11.29 5.77 5.28
C ALA A 151 10.00 6.05 6.06
N LEU A 152 10.10 6.20 7.39
CA LEU A 152 8.95 6.44 8.26
C LEU A 152 8.33 7.83 8.05
N GLY A 153 9.14 8.87 7.92
CA GLY A 153 8.66 10.26 7.76
C GLY A 153 7.70 10.43 6.57
N PRO A 154 8.12 10.07 5.34
CA PRO A 154 7.26 10.14 4.17
C PRO A 154 6.02 9.22 4.26
N THR A 155 6.13 8.06 4.92
CA THR A 155 5.00 7.13 5.07
C THR A 155 3.94 7.69 6.00
N VAL A 156 4.34 8.22 7.17
CA VAL A 156 3.43 8.87 8.12
C VAL A 156 2.82 10.13 7.48
N ALA A 157 3.61 10.88 6.71
CA ALA A 157 3.10 12.04 5.97
C ALA A 157 2.05 11.64 4.91
N SER A 158 2.24 10.53 4.19
CA SER A 158 1.24 9.99 3.26
C SER A 158 -0.05 9.58 3.98
N TRP A 159 0.04 8.93 5.14
CA TRP A 159 -1.14 8.57 5.94
C TRP A 159 -1.90 9.80 6.42
N PHE A 160 -1.18 10.78 6.96
CA PHE A 160 -1.78 12.04 7.38
C PHE A 160 -2.45 12.76 6.21
N LEU A 161 -1.79 12.85 5.06
CA LEU A 161 -2.34 13.48 3.87
C LEU A 161 -3.59 12.75 3.36
N THR A 162 -3.60 11.42 3.40
CA THR A 162 -4.77 10.60 3.01
C THR A 162 -5.95 10.90 3.92
N LEU A 163 -5.74 10.92 5.25
CA LEU A 163 -6.78 11.26 6.22
C LEU A 163 -7.26 12.71 6.05
N PHE A 164 -6.32 13.65 5.89
CA PHE A 164 -6.63 15.06 5.68
C PHE A 164 -7.50 15.26 4.45
N CYS A 165 -7.13 14.71 3.29
CA CYS A 165 -7.93 14.81 2.09
C CYS A 165 -9.30 14.14 2.23
N LEU A 166 -9.39 12.99 2.92
CA LEU A 166 -10.66 12.31 3.19
C LEU A 166 -11.63 13.21 3.97
N PHE A 167 -11.16 13.85 5.05
CA PHE A 167 -11.98 14.79 5.85
C PHE A 167 -12.32 16.06 5.08
N MET A 168 -11.37 16.62 4.33
CA MET A 168 -11.61 17.81 3.50
C MET A 168 -12.68 17.57 2.44
N LEU A 169 -12.71 16.38 1.82
CA LEU A 169 -13.70 16.04 0.80
C LEU A 169 -15.08 15.72 1.39
N GLY A 170 -15.17 15.15 2.60
CA GLY A 170 -16.45 14.71 3.17
C GLY A 170 -17.14 15.67 4.14
N GLU A 171 -16.40 16.51 4.88
CA GLU A 171 -16.95 17.34 5.97
C GLU A 171 -16.99 18.84 5.63
N VAL A 172 -16.02 19.33 4.87
CA VAL A 172 -15.95 20.75 4.53
C VAL A 172 -16.99 21.06 3.46
N SER A 173 -17.72 22.17 3.63
CA SER A 173 -18.75 22.62 2.67
C SER A 173 -18.21 22.69 1.25
N ALA A 174 -17.07 23.35 1.08
CA ALA A 174 -16.36 23.44 -0.20
C ALA A 174 -15.99 22.07 -0.81
N GLY A 175 -15.91 20.99 -0.02
CA GLY A 175 -15.59 19.64 -0.47
C GLY A 175 -16.79 18.91 -1.05
N TYR A 176 -17.93 18.88 -0.35
CA TYR A 176 -19.13 18.16 -0.85
C TYR A 176 -20.00 19.00 -1.79
N THR A 177 -19.78 20.32 -1.90
CA THR A 177 -20.41 21.14 -2.96
C THR A 177 -19.74 20.98 -4.34
N ILE A 178 -18.62 20.27 -4.41
CA ILE A 178 -17.98 19.94 -5.69
C ILE A 178 -18.88 18.94 -6.41
N GLU A 179 -19.16 19.21 -7.69
CA GLU A 179 -19.98 18.35 -8.53
C GLU A 179 -19.49 16.89 -8.47
N GLY A 180 -20.42 15.98 -8.21
CA GLY A 180 -20.13 14.55 -8.07
C GLY A 180 -19.67 14.12 -6.67
N ASN A 181 -19.28 15.02 -5.76
CA ASN A 181 -18.79 14.64 -4.41
C ASN A 181 -19.86 14.65 -3.31
N GLU A 182 -21.12 14.96 -3.65
CA GLU A 182 -22.24 14.99 -2.70
C GLU A 182 -22.43 13.68 -1.92
N LYS A 183 -22.07 12.57 -2.58
CA LYS A 183 -22.04 11.21 -2.02
C LYS A 183 -21.10 11.03 -0.83
N MET A 184 -20.10 11.89 -0.64
CA MET A 184 -19.16 11.80 0.49
C MET A 184 -19.59 12.59 1.74
N LYS A 185 -20.69 13.35 1.66
CA LYS A 185 -21.12 14.24 2.75
C LYS A 185 -21.30 13.49 4.08
N GLY A 186 -20.52 13.86 5.09
CA GLY A 186 -20.57 13.31 6.45
C GLY A 186 -20.02 11.88 6.61
N ILE A 187 -19.57 11.26 5.53
CA ILE A 187 -19.09 9.86 5.56
C ILE A 187 -17.84 9.69 6.41
N PRO A 188 -16.80 10.56 6.33
CA PRO A 188 -15.61 10.39 7.14
C PRO A 188 -15.92 10.36 8.64
N MET A 189 -16.74 11.27 9.16
CA MET A 189 -17.10 11.25 10.58
C MET A 189 -17.90 10.01 10.95
N ASP A 190 -18.85 9.58 10.11
CA ASP A 190 -19.63 8.39 10.40
C ASP A 190 -18.79 7.11 10.31
N MET A 191 -17.81 7.09 9.40
CA MET A 191 -16.84 6.01 9.25
C MET A 191 -16.06 5.82 10.56
N PHE A 192 -15.42 6.87 11.09
CA PHE A 192 -14.61 6.77 12.31
C PHE A 192 -15.41 6.58 13.61
N LYS A 193 -16.75 6.75 13.61
CA LYS A 193 -17.57 6.46 14.79
C LYS A 193 -17.78 4.96 15.04
N SER A 194 -17.80 4.12 14.00
CA SER A 194 -18.10 2.69 14.22
C SER A 194 -16.85 1.84 14.33
N TRP A 195 -16.88 0.92 15.28
CA TRP A 195 -15.80 -0.02 15.56
C TRP A 195 -15.48 -0.93 14.36
N GLU A 196 -16.48 -1.25 13.54
CA GLU A 196 -16.39 -2.09 12.33
C GLU A 196 -15.32 -1.61 11.36
N VAL A 197 -15.16 -0.28 11.21
CA VAL A 197 -14.13 0.31 10.35
C VAL A 197 -12.74 -0.01 10.88
N TYR A 198 -12.51 0.15 12.19
CA TYR A 198 -11.23 -0.17 12.79
C TYR A 198 -10.90 -1.66 12.69
N ALA A 199 -11.90 -2.53 12.85
CA ALA A 199 -11.75 -3.96 12.63
C ALA A 199 -11.39 -4.30 11.16
N CYS A 200 -12.03 -3.64 10.19
CA CYS A 200 -11.72 -3.80 8.77
C CYS A 200 -10.34 -3.27 8.42
N LEU A 201 -9.94 -2.12 8.96
CA LEU A 201 -8.61 -1.56 8.73
C LEU A 201 -7.56 -2.49 9.33
N ALA A 202 -7.63 -2.82 10.62
CA ALA A 202 -6.63 -3.65 11.27
C ALA A 202 -6.61 -5.09 10.71
N GLY A 203 -7.77 -5.74 10.67
CA GLY A 203 -7.90 -7.12 10.23
C GLY A 203 -7.73 -7.29 8.72
N GLY A 204 -8.29 -6.39 7.92
CA GLY A 204 -8.18 -6.43 6.46
C GLY A 204 -6.76 -6.15 5.96
N ILE A 205 -6.06 -5.19 6.56
CA ILE A 205 -4.65 -4.92 6.25
C ILE A 205 -3.78 -6.11 6.67
N ALA A 206 -4.01 -6.66 7.85
CA ALA A 206 -3.28 -7.83 8.32
C ALA A 206 -3.49 -9.04 7.40
N LEU A 207 -4.74 -9.31 6.99
CA LEU A 207 -5.07 -10.39 6.07
C LEU A 207 -4.46 -10.18 4.68
N ALA A 208 -4.50 -8.96 4.16
CA ALA A 208 -3.91 -8.63 2.88
C ALA A 208 -2.40 -8.89 2.89
N LEU A 209 -1.69 -8.38 3.90
CA LEU A 209 -0.22 -8.44 3.99
C LEU A 209 0.33 -9.76 4.55
N LEU A 210 -0.52 -10.66 5.05
CA LEU A 210 -0.10 -11.94 5.63
C LEU A 210 0.80 -12.76 4.69
N PRO A 211 0.46 -12.93 3.38
CA PRO A 211 1.33 -13.63 2.45
C PRO A 211 2.70 -12.96 2.26
N ASP A 212 2.78 -11.62 2.32
CA ASP A 212 4.05 -10.90 2.19
C ASP A 212 4.97 -11.13 3.38
N VAL A 213 4.40 -11.08 4.59
CA VAL A 213 5.13 -11.28 5.83
C VAL A 213 5.64 -12.72 5.91
N LEU A 214 4.81 -13.70 5.55
CA LEU A 214 5.21 -15.10 5.50
C LEU A 214 6.30 -15.35 4.45
N GLU A 215 6.18 -14.79 3.24
CA GLU A 215 7.21 -14.93 2.21
C GLU A 215 8.54 -14.27 2.65
N LYS A 216 8.49 -13.10 3.29
CA LYS A 216 9.69 -12.42 3.80
C LYS A 216 10.35 -13.22 4.92
N ALA A 217 9.56 -13.73 5.87
CA ALA A 217 10.07 -14.58 6.95
C ALA A 217 10.70 -15.87 6.39
N ALA A 218 9.99 -16.55 5.48
CA ALA A 218 10.50 -17.78 4.85
C ALA A 218 11.80 -17.54 4.07
N ARG A 219 11.90 -16.44 3.31
CA ARG A 219 13.15 -16.08 2.62
C ARG A 219 14.29 -15.82 3.59
N TRP A 220 14.03 -15.09 4.67
CA TRP A 220 15.05 -14.78 5.66
C TRP A 220 15.57 -16.04 6.38
N PHE A 221 14.69 -16.98 6.73
CA PHE A 221 15.08 -18.23 7.41
C PHE A 221 15.69 -19.28 6.48
N PHE A 222 15.12 -19.53 5.30
CA PHE A 222 15.53 -20.65 4.43
C PHE A 222 16.50 -20.25 3.33
N TYR A 223 16.39 -19.05 2.77
CA TYR A 223 17.14 -18.61 1.59
C TYR A 223 17.65 -17.17 1.73
N PRO A 224 18.52 -16.88 2.72
CA PRO A 224 19.00 -15.53 2.96
C PRO A 224 19.79 -15.02 1.74
N SER A 225 19.47 -13.80 1.31
CA SER A 225 20.17 -13.17 0.19
C SER A 225 21.64 -12.90 0.55
N PRO A 226 22.53 -12.74 -0.45
CA PRO A 226 23.92 -12.31 -0.21
C PRO A 226 23.99 -11.04 0.64
N MET A 227 23.08 -10.09 0.41
CA MET A 227 22.98 -8.87 1.21
C MET A 227 22.59 -9.14 2.67
N ASP A 228 21.60 -10.01 2.91
CA ASP A 228 21.18 -10.38 4.28
C ASP A 228 22.32 -11.02 5.07
N LYS A 229 23.14 -11.85 4.43
CA LYS A 229 24.32 -12.48 5.05
C LYS A 229 25.39 -11.48 5.44
N ILE A 230 25.57 -10.41 4.65
CA ILE A 230 26.54 -9.36 4.96
C ILE A 230 26.01 -8.49 6.11
N ILE A 231 24.71 -8.15 6.08
CA ILE A 231 24.05 -7.39 7.15
C ILE A 231 24.12 -8.16 8.48
N SER A 232 23.87 -9.47 8.49
CA SER A 232 23.97 -10.29 9.70
C SER A 232 25.39 -10.33 10.25
N ARG A 233 26.41 -10.52 9.40
CA ARG A 233 27.83 -10.49 9.81
C ARG A 233 28.23 -9.16 10.43
N ILE A 234 27.80 -8.04 9.85
CA ILE A 234 28.09 -6.69 10.38
C ILE A 234 27.39 -6.49 11.73
N GLY A 235 26.19 -7.05 11.91
CA GLY A 235 25.48 -7.08 13.19
C GLY A 235 26.30 -7.81 14.25
N ASP A 236 26.72 -9.04 13.97
CA ASP A 236 27.49 -9.89 14.88
C ASP A 236 28.85 -9.25 15.27
N GLU A 237 29.53 -8.60 14.32
CA GLU A 237 30.80 -7.90 14.58
C GLU A 237 30.62 -6.67 15.47
N ARG A 238 29.50 -5.95 15.35
CA ARG A 238 29.17 -4.82 16.23
C ARG A 238 28.83 -5.28 17.64
N GLU A 239 28.16 -6.42 17.77
CA GLU A 239 27.81 -6.99 19.08
C GLU A 239 29.06 -7.49 19.81
N LYS A 240 30.01 -8.12 19.11
CA LYS A 240 31.30 -8.55 19.67
C LYS A 240 32.23 -7.39 20.10
N ARG A 241 32.01 -6.17 19.61
CA ARG A 241 32.80 -4.98 19.96
C ARG A 241 32.21 -4.19 21.14
N LYS A 242 31.01 -4.52 21.60
CA LYS A 242 30.37 -3.92 22.79
C LYS A 242 30.67 -4.75 24.02
#